data_AF-A0A3C0N6X3-F1
#
_entry.id   AF-A0A3C0N6X3-F1
#
_cell.length_a   1.000
_cell.length_b   1.000
_cell.length_c   1.000
_cell.angle_alpha   90.00
_cell.angle_beta   90.00
_cell.angle_gamma   90.00
#
_symmetry.space_group_name_H-M   'P 1'
#
loop_
_entity.id
_entity.type
_entity.pdbx_description
1 polymer ?
#
loop_
_entity_poly.entity_id
_entity_poly.type
_entity_poly.pdbx_seq_one_letter_code
_entity_poly.pdbx_strand_id
1 'polypeptide(L)'
;MAAKLRQFIKLFSYIKKIGIERLLKTIDIVEFEYGHFLSCEQQMCVDKSGNPIPWYTYPAIEYLNQLDFTDKKIYEYGSGNSSLFWAKRAKYVTSVENNQDWYSLIKNKQEKN
;
A
#
# COMPACT_ATOMS: atom_id res chain seq x y z
N MET A 1 1.52 32.77 7.05
CA MET A 1 1.69 32.82 8.53
C MET A 1 0.51 32.18 9.28
N ALA A 2 -0.75 32.53 8.98
CA ALA A 2 -1.94 31.98 9.65
C ALA A 2 -2.14 30.45 9.54
N ALA A 3 -1.81 29.83 8.39
CA ALA A 3 -2.01 28.38 8.19
C ALA A 3 -1.10 27.52 9.09
N LYS A 4 0.18 27.89 9.22
CA LYS A 4 1.13 27.21 10.12
C LYS A 4 0.68 27.33 11.57
N LEU A 5 0.26 28.52 12.00
CA LEU A 5 -0.28 28.72 13.36
C LEU A 5 -1.49 27.82 13.64
N ARG A 6 -2.43 27.71 12.69
CA ARG A 6 -3.58 26.78 12.80
C ARG A 6 -3.15 25.31 12.92
N GLN A 7 -2.13 24.89 12.17
CA GLN A 7 -1.59 23.53 12.25
C GLN A 7 -0.95 23.26 13.62
N PHE A 8 -0.20 24.20 14.19
CA PHE A 8 0.38 24.05 15.53
C PHE A 8 -0.68 23.94 16.63
N ILE A 9 -1.73 24.77 16.59
CA ILE A 9 -2.84 24.69 17.55
C ILE A 9 -3.53 23.33 17.47
N LYS A 10 -3.74 22.84 16.24
CA LYS A 10 -4.33 21.52 15.98
C LYS A 10 -3.44 20.37 16.45
N LEU A 11 -2.13 20.46 16.24
CA LEU A 11 -1.18 19.47 16.75
C LEU A 11 -1.19 19.42 18.27
N PHE A 12 -1.16 20.58 18.94
CA PHE A 12 -1.22 20.65 20.39
C PHE A 12 -2.53 20.05 20.95
N SER A 13 -3.66 20.30 20.29
CA SER A 13 -4.95 19.71 20.70
C SER A 13 -4.97 18.19 20.54
N TYR A 14 -4.33 17.65 19.49
CA TYR A 14 -4.16 16.20 19.32
C TYR A 14 -3.24 15.59 20.37
N ILE A 15 -2.10 16.21 20.67
CA ILE A 15 -1.19 15.75 21.71
C ILE A 15 -1.92 15.70 23.06
N LYS A 16 -2.68 16.74 23.41
CA LYS A 16 -3.47 16.78 24.66
C LYS A 16 -4.55 15.69 24.73
N LYS A 17 -5.17 15.35 23.58
CA LYS A 17 -6.28 14.38 23.53
C LYS A 17 -5.81 12.92 23.48
N ILE A 18 -4.75 12.64 22.73
CA ILE A 18 -4.32 11.27 22.35
C ILE A 18 -3.04 10.85 23.08
N GLY A 19 -2.21 11.81 23.50
CA GLY A 19 -0.88 11.58 24.06
C GLY A 19 0.21 11.58 22.98
N ILE A 20 1.36 12.18 23.28
CA ILE A 20 2.46 12.32 22.31
C ILE A 20 3.03 10.96 21.88
N GLU A 21 3.22 10.03 22.83
CA GLU A 21 3.76 8.69 22.53
C GLU A 21 2.85 7.91 21.58
N ARG A 22 1.54 7.93 21.83
CA ARG A 22 0.56 7.26 20.96
C ARG A 22 0.49 7.89 19.57
N LEU A 23 0.61 9.23 19.49
CA LEU A 23 0.66 9.94 18.22
C LEU A 23 1.90 9.53 17.41
N LEU A 24 3.08 9.54 18.03
CA LEU A 24 4.32 9.11 17.40
C LEU A 24 4.22 7.66 16.92
N LYS A 25 3.74 6.74 17.76
CA LYS A 25 3.56 5.33 17.38
C LYS A 25 2.60 5.14 16.21
N THR A 26 1.55 5.97 16.11
CA THR A 26 0.61 5.91 14.98
C THR A 26 1.30 6.35 13.68
N ILE A 27 2.12 7.40 13.74
CA ILE A 27 2.93 7.85 12.60
C ILE A 27 3.91 6.76 12.20
N ASP A 28 4.65 6.20 13.17
CA ASP A 28 5.63 5.14 12.93
C ASP A 28 5.00 3.93 12.23
N ILE A 29 3.85 3.47 12.74
CA ILE A 29 3.16 2.32 12.17
C ILE A 29 2.60 2.61 10.77
N VAL A 30 1.87 3.71 10.60
CA VAL A 30 1.14 3.97 9.35
C VAL A 30 2.07 4.49 8.26
N GLU A 31 2.83 5.54 8.55
CA GLU A 31 3.67 6.20 7.55
C GLU A 31 4.87 5.33 7.17
N PHE A 32 5.52 4.70 8.16
CA PHE A 32 6.79 4.00 7.95
C PHE A 32 6.65 2.49 7.91
N GLU A 33 6.04 1.84 8.91
CA GLU A 33 5.96 0.37 8.93
C GLU A 33 5.04 -0.20 7.84
N TYR A 34 3.89 0.43 7.61
CA TYR A 34 2.97 0.06 6.54
C TYR A 34 3.33 0.66 5.17
N GLY A 35 4.32 1.55 5.11
CA GLY A 35 4.80 2.14 3.86
C GLY A 35 3.85 3.16 3.23
N HIS A 36 2.93 3.76 4.00
CA HIS A 36 2.01 4.78 3.48
C HIS A 36 2.77 5.99 2.91
N PHE A 37 3.81 6.46 3.60
CA PHE A 37 4.61 7.59 3.13
C PHE A 37 5.22 7.31 1.75
N LEU A 38 5.86 6.14 1.62
CA LEU A 38 6.49 5.73 0.36
C LEU A 38 5.45 5.53 -0.74
N SER A 39 4.26 5.03 -0.39
CA SER A 39 3.14 4.90 -1.33
C SER A 39 2.69 6.24 -1.89
N CYS A 40 2.63 7.27 -1.04
CA CYS A 40 2.31 8.64 -1.46
C CYS A 40 3.38 9.22 -2.38
N GLU A 41 4.66 9.07 -2.02
CA GLU A 41 5.77 9.59 -2.85
C GLU A 41 5.83 8.93 -4.23
N GLN A 42 5.63 7.61 -4.30
CA GLN A 42 5.67 6.86 -5.56
C GLN A 42 4.36 6.86 -6.34
N GLN A 43 3.28 7.39 -5.75
CA GLN A 43 1.91 7.30 -6.27
C GLN A 43 1.49 5.86 -6.62
N MET A 44 1.96 4.88 -5.84
CA MET A 44 1.79 3.45 -6.05
C MET A 44 1.67 2.75 -4.70
N CYS A 45 0.79 1.76 -4.56
CA CYS A 45 0.63 1.03 -3.29
C CYS A 45 1.85 0.13 -3.05
N VAL A 46 2.74 0.51 -2.14
CA VAL A 46 3.97 -0.23 -1.81
C VAL A 46 4.13 -0.44 -0.31
N ASP A 47 4.84 -1.50 0.07
CA ASP A 47 5.25 -1.70 1.46
C ASP A 47 6.44 -0.79 1.84
N LYS A 48 6.88 -0.89 3.11
CA LYS A 48 8.03 -0.13 3.62
C LYS A 48 9.36 -0.37 2.88
N SER A 49 9.46 -1.46 2.12
CA SER A 49 10.62 -1.81 1.30
C SER A 49 10.43 -1.43 -0.17
N GLY A 50 9.32 -0.80 -0.54
CA GLY A 50 9.00 -0.44 -1.90
C GLY A 50 8.46 -1.61 -2.74
N ASN A 51 8.17 -2.76 -2.14
CA ASN A 51 7.56 -3.86 -2.88
C ASN A 51 6.09 -3.56 -3.16
N PRO A 52 5.56 -3.97 -4.33
CA PRO A 52 4.16 -3.77 -4.64
C PRO A 52 3.26 -4.55 -3.68
N ILE A 53 2.24 -3.86 -3.14
CA ILE A 53 1.14 -4.44 -2.37
C ILE A 53 -0.20 -4.11 -3.04
N PRO A 54 -1.25 -4.93 -2.85
CA PRO A 54 -2.56 -4.62 -3.39
C PRO A 54 -3.16 -3.41 -2.67
N TRP A 55 -4.08 -2.71 -3.33
CA TRP A 55 -4.81 -1.60 -2.71
C TRP A 55 -5.95 -2.11 -1.81
N TYR A 56 -5.58 -2.87 -0.78
CA TYR A 56 -6.48 -3.38 0.25
C TYR A 56 -6.22 -2.67 1.58
N THR A 57 -7.01 -2.99 2.60
CA THR A 57 -6.68 -2.57 3.97
C THR A 57 -5.44 -3.34 4.46
N TYR A 58 -4.59 -2.69 5.25
CA TYR A 58 -3.40 -3.35 5.81
C TYR A 58 -3.72 -4.67 6.54
N PRO A 59 -4.78 -4.77 7.37
CA PRO A 59 -5.14 -6.04 8.00
C PRO A 59 -5.54 -7.15 7.01
N ALA A 60 -6.17 -6.81 5.88
CA ALA A 60 -6.48 -7.81 4.85
C ALA A 60 -5.19 -8.34 4.18
N ILE A 61 -4.22 -7.46 3.94
CA ILE A 61 -2.91 -7.85 3.41
C ILE A 61 -2.17 -8.75 4.41
N GLU A 62 -2.16 -8.38 5.69
CA GLU A 62 -1.56 -9.18 6.77
C GLU A 62 -2.20 -10.56 6.89
N TYR A 63 -3.54 -10.64 6.80
CA TYR A 63 -4.25 -11.91 6.81
C TYR A 63 -3.90 -12.78 5.59
N LEU A 64 -3.91 -12.22 4.39
CA LEU A 64 -3.57 -12.94 3.16
C LEU A 64 -2.12 -13.42 3.15
N ASN A 65 -1.19 -12.64 3.71
CA ASN A 65 0.23 -13.01 3.80
C ASN A 65 0.47 -14.26 4.68
N GLN A 66 -0.49 -14.67 5.50
CA GLN A 66 -0.36 -15.87 6.34
C GLN A 66 -0.78 -17.16 5.62
N LEU A 67 -1.42 -17.05 4.44
CA LEU A 67 -1.94 -18.18 3.69
C LEU A 67 -0.98 -18.59 2.58
N ASP A 68 -0.90 -19.90 2.31
CA ASP A 68 -0.13 -20.42 1.18
C ASP A 68 -0.94 -20.41 -0.12
N PHE A 69 -0.49 -19.58 -1.06
CA PHE A 69 -1.09 -19.42 -2.37
C PHE A 69 -0.34 -20.14 -3.50
N THR A 70 0.74 -20.87 -3.20
CA THR A 70 1.67 -21.41 -4.22
C THR A 70 0.97 -22.20 -5.33
N ASP A 71 -0.08 -22.97 -5.00
CA ASP A 71 -0.87 -23.75 -5.97
C ASP A 71 -2.22 -23.12 -6.39
N LYS A 72 -2.51 -21.91 -5.90
CA LYS A 72 -3.78 -21.22 -6.15
C LYS A 72 -3.73 -20.45 -7.48
N LYS A 73 -4.89 -20.32 -8.11
CA LYS A 73 -5.10 -19.51 -9.32
C LYS A 73 -5.92 -18.29 -8.93
N ILE A 74 -5.39 -17.10 -9.20
CA ILE A 74 -6.03 -15.83 -8.88
C ILE A 74 -6.65 -15.25 -10.15
N TYR A 75 -7.88 -14.77 -10.03
CA TYR A 75 -8.57 -14.01 -11.06
C TYR A 75 -8.97 -12.66 -10.48
N GLU A 76 -8.63 -11.58 -11.16
CA GLU A 76 -8.92 -10.22 -10.72
C GLU A 76 -9.48 -9.35 -11.86
N TYR A 77 -10.36 -8.42 -11.48
CA TYR A 77 -10.81 -7.33 -12.33
C TYR A 77 -10.03 -6.06 -11.96
N GLY A 78 -9.38 -5.46 -12.94
CA GLY A 78 -8.34 -4.45 -12.76
C GLY A 78 -6.96 -5.09 -12.59
N SER A 79 -5.96 -4.47 -13.21
CA SER A 79 -4.54 -4.82 -13.05
C SER A 79 -3.81 -3.77 -12.23
N GLY A 80 -2.68 -4.12 -11.61
CA GLY A 80 -1.94 -3.18 -10.78
C GLY A 80 -0.86 -3.81 -9.92
N ASN A 81 -0.56 -3.14 -8.80
CA ASN A 81 0.34 -3.70 -7.79
C ASN A 81 -0.27 -4.95 -7.12
N SER A 82 -1.60 -5.16 -7.16
CA SER A 82 -2.21 -6.44 -6.78
C SER A 82 -1.75 -7.58 -7.69
N SER A 83 -1.67 -7.36 -9.01
CA SER A 83 -1.17 -8.34 -9.97
C SER A 83 0.26 -8.73 -9.66
N LEU A 84 1.12 -7.75 -9.35
CA LEU A 84 2.52 -7.97 -8.96
C LEU A 84 2.63 -8.69 -7.61
N PHE A 85 1.79 -8.34 -6.64
CA PHE A 85 1.72 -8.99 -5.34
C PHE A 85 1.35 -10.47 -5.46
N TRP A 86 0.33 -10.78 -6.26
CA TRP A 86 -0.15 -12.14 -6.50
C TRP A 86 0.81 -12.94 -7.37
N ALA A 87 1.47 -12.33 -8.36
CA ALA A 87 2.44 -13.01 -9.22
C ALA A 87 3.61 -13.62 -8.43
N LYS A 88 3.99 -13.01 -7.30
CA LYS A 88 5.03 -13.54 -6.40
C LYS A 88 4.55 -14.67 -5.48
N ARG A 89 3.25 -14.93 -5.40
CA ARG A 89 2.63 -15.79 -4.37
C ARG A 89 1.77 -16.92 -4.92
N ALA A 90 1.16 -16.72 -6.07
CA ALA A 90 0.19 -17.63 -6.67
C ALA A 90 0.76 -18.37 -7.88
N LYS A 91 0.16 -19.51 -8.22
CA LYS A 91 0.56 -20.31 -9.39
C LYS A 91 0.34 -19.55 -10.70
N TYR A 92 -0.83 -18.90 -10.82
CA TYR A 92 -1.20 -18.08 -11.97
C TYR A 92 -2.08 -16.92 -11.51
N VAL A 93 -1.94 -15.78 -12.18
CA VAL A 93 -2.81 -14.60 -12.02
C VAL A 93 -3.39 -14.25 -13.38
N THR A 94 -4.70 -14.10 -13.46
CA THR A 94 -5.39 -13.59 -14.64
C THR A 94 -6.07 -12.29 -14.26
N SER A 95 -5.67 -11.19 -14.91
CA SER A 95 -6.19 -9.85 -14.65
C SER A 95 -6.91 -9.33 -15.88
N VAL A 96 -8.10 -8.75 -15.71
CA VAL A 96 -8.84 -8.08 -16.78
C VAL A 96 -8.67 -6.57 -16.63
N GLU A 97 -8.03 -5.93 -17.61
CA GLU A 97 -7.78 -4.49 -17.62
C GLU A 97 -8.41 -3.84 -18.85
N ASN A 98 -9.08 -2.68 -18.65
CA ASN A 98 -9.71 -1.94 -19.73
C ASN A 98 -8.90 -0.72 -20.18
N ASN A 99 -7.95 -0.25 -19.34
CA ASN A 99 -7.07 0.85 -19.68
C ASN A 99 -5.77 0.32 -20.29
N GLN A 100 -5.59 0.57 -21.60
CA GLN A 100 -4.44 0.08 -22.37
C GLN A 100 -3.08 0.62 -21.87
N ASP A 101 -3.03 1.90 -21.48
CA ASP A 101 -1.80 2.53 -21.00
C ASP A 101 -1.39 1.96 -19.64
N TRP A 102 -2.37 1.77 -18.77
CA TRP A 102 -2.17 1.15 -17.46
C TRP A 102 -1.75 -0.31 -17.59
N TYR A 103 -2.43 -1.09 -18.44
CA TYR A 103 -2.03 -2.45 -18.78
C TYR A 103 -0.56 -2.52 -19.21
N SER A 104 -0.16 -1.63 -20.13
CA SER A 104 1.20 -1.59 -20.65
C SER A 104 2.22 -1.24 -19.56
N LEU A 105 1.89 -0.29 -18.68
CA LEU A 105 2.71 0.07 -17.52
C LEU A 105 2.92 -1.12 -16.58
N ILE A 106 1.85 -1.83 -16.21
CA ILE A 106 1.92 -2.96 -15.28
C ILE A 106 2.65 -4.15 -15.91
N LYS A 107 2.40 -4.45 -17.19
CA LYS A 107 3.11 -5.49 -17.93
C LYS A 107 4.62 -5.24 -17.95
N ASN A 108 5.06 -4.02 -18.23
CA ASN A 108 6.48 -3.65 -18.23
C ASN A 108 7.14 -3.80 -16.85
N LYS A 109 6.36 -3.67 -15.76
CA LYS A 109 6.86 -3.93 -14.39
C LYS A 109 6.98 -5.44 -14.12
N GLN A 110 6.11 -6.28 -14.69
CA GLN A 110 6.19 -7.74 -14.54
C GLN A 110 7.45 -8.30 -15.20
N GLU A 111 7.80 -7.84 -16.40
CA GLU A 111 8.96 -8.34 -17.16
C GLU A 111 10.33 -8.02 -16.50
N LYS A 112 10.36 -7.11 -15.52
CA LYS A 112 11.56 -6.70 -14.78
C LYS A 112 11.75 -7.41 -13.44
N ASN A 113 10.77 -8.20 -12.99
CA ASN A 113 10.86 -9.03 -11.78
C ASN A 113 11.28 -10.44 -12.15
#